data_AF-A0A2Z2H9M9-F1
#
_entry.id   AF-A0A2Z2H9M9-F1
#
_cell.length_a   1.000
_cell.length_b   1.000
_cell.length_c   1.000
_cell.angle_alpha   90.00
_cell.angle_beta   90.00
_cell.angle_gamma   90.00
#
_symmetry.space_group_name_H-M   'P 1'
#
loop_
_entity.id
_entity.type
_entity.pdbx_description
1 polymer ?
#
loop_
_entity_poly.entity_id
_entity_poly.type
_entity_poly.pdbx_seq_one_letter_code
_entity_poly.pdbx_strand_id
1 'polypeptide(L)'
;MLRSAQVFTQLEYRLASRLMQAPWLEGSAHKRRLTLHLFRRCANAGHVDALSTYGVMLFRRGQSARDKARGVRCVVQAAEAGHPEAQYQVGHIYEHGCTQIARREDRAVTWYARAAEAGHAGAAQRLSRAFDHGELGLPVDPERSRHWRLADDTAPVVRQMTSVSARSPALQ
;
A
#
# COMPACT_ATOMS: atom_id res chain seq x y z
N MET A 1 22.43 21.05 4.99
CA MET A 1 22.36 20.37 3.68
C MET A 1 21.34 19.22 3.63
N LEU A 2 21.04 18.51 4.72
CA LEU A 2 20.09 17.37 4.72
C LEU A 2 18.62 17.77 4.48
N ARG A 3 18.13 18.89 5.05
CA ARG A 3 16.75 19.35 4.87
C ARG A 3 16.43 19.76 3.42
N SER A 4 17.36 20.40 2.73
CA SER A 4 17.16 20.83 1.33
C SER A 4 17.06 19.64 0.38
N ALA A 5 17.81 18.57 0.62
CA ALA A 5 17.72 17.33 -0.15
C ALA A 5 16.36 16.64 0.02
N GLN A 6 15.84 16.57 1.25
CA GLN A 6 14.52 15.99 1.52
C GLN A 6 13.37 16.78 0.87
N VAL A 7 13.40 18.11 0.92
CA VAL A 7 12.40 18.96 0.26
C VAL A 7 12.40 18.73 -1.25
N PHE A 8 13.59 18.61 -1.84
CA PHE A 8 13.72 18.34 -3.27
C PHE A 8 13.15 16.95 -3.63
N THR A 9 13.47 15.90 -2.87
CA THR A 9 12.90 14.56 -3.08
C THR A 9 11.37 14.55 -2.96
N GLN A 10 10.81 15.31 -2.02
CA GLN A 10 9.36 15.39 -1.85
C GLN A 10 8.67 16.11 -3.03
N LEU A 11 9.31 17.16 -3.57
CA LEU A 11 8.83 17.82 -4.79
C LEU A 11 8.90 16.90 -6.01
N GLU A 12 10.01 16.16 -6.17
CA GLU A 12 10.16 15.17 -7.23
C GLU A 12 9.10 14.07 -7.13
N TYR A 13 8.81 13.57 -5.94
CA TYR A 13 7.75 12.60 -5.70
C TYR A 13 6.38 13.16 -6.08
N ARG A 14 6.04 14.38 -5.62
CA ARG A 14 4.76 15.03 -5.96
C ARG A 14 4.60 15.23 -7.46
N LEU A 15 5.66 15.64 -8.15
CA LEU A 15 5.66 15.75 -9.61
C LEU A 15 5.43 14.38 -10.26
N ALA A 16 6.14 13.34 -9.83
CA ALA A 16 6.02 11.99 -10.36
C ALA A 16 4.60 11.43 -10.16
N SER A 17 4.00 11.64 -8.98
CA SER A 17 2.63 11.23 -8.66
C SER A 17 1.60 11.98 -9.51
N ARG A 18 1.76 13.30 -9.70
CA ARG A 18 0.88 14.06 -10.62
C ARG A 18 1.01 13.61 -12.06
N LEU A 19 2.23 13.37 -12.54
CA LEU A 19 2.44 12.81 -13.86
C LEU A 19 1.70 11.46 -13.97
N MET A 20 1.86 10.56 -13.00
CA MET A 20 1.18 9.26 -13.06
C MET A 20 -0.34 9.39 -13.23
N GLN A 21 -0.98 10.28 -12.47
CA GLN A 21 -2.43 10.47 -12.47
C GLN A 21 -2.98 11.26 -13.67
N ALA A 22 -2.13 11.96 -14.44
CA ALA A 22 -2.57 12.81 -15.54
C ALA A 22 -3.16 11.99 -16.72
N PRO A 23 -4.48 12.01 -16.97
CA PRO A 23 -5.14 11.19 -17.99
C PRO A 23 -4.78 11.61 -19.42
N TRP A 24 -4.58 12.92 -19.64
CA TRP A 24 -4.31 13.52 -20.96
C TRP A 24 -2.92 13.20 -21.55
N LEU A 25 -2.15 12.32 -20.92
CA LEU A 25 -0.85 11.83 -21.40
C LEU A 25 -0.75 10.30 -21.32
N GLU A 26 -1.88 9.60 -21.38
CA GLU A 26 -1.90 8.14 -21.48
C GLU A 26 -1.12 7.64 -22.70
N GLY A 27 -0.35 6.55 -22.54
CA GLY A 27 0.45 5.95 -23.61
C GLY A 27 1.80 6.62 -23.91
N SER A 28 2.05 7.88 -23.51
CA SER A 28 3.33 8.56 -23.80
C SER A 28 4.54 7.83 -23.22
N ALA A 29 5.45 7.38 -24.09
CA ALA A 29 6.68 6.70 -23.69
C ALA A 29 7.62 7.63 -22.91
N HIS A 30 7.67 8.91 -23.28
CA HIS A 30 8.48 9.92 -22.61
C HIS A 30 8.00 10.15 -21.17
N LYS A 31 6.70 10.34 -20.98
CA LYS A 31 6.10 10.45 -19.64
C LYS A 31 6.39 9.22 -18.80
N ARG A 32 6.16 8.01 -19.34
CA ARG A 32 6.43 6.76 -18.63
C ARG A 32 7.90 6.66 -18.19
N ARG A 33 8.84 6.99 -19.07
CA ARG A 33 10.28 7.01 -18.76
C ARG A 33 10.60 8.05 -17.68
N LEU A 34 10.07 9.26 -17.79
CA LEU A 34 10.28 10.34 -16.81
C LEU A 34 9.71 9.97 -15.43
N THR A 35 8.47 9.48 -15.38
CA THR A 35 7.81 9.03 -14.14
C THR A 35 8.62 7.93 -13.46
N LEU A 36 9.05 6.91 -14.21
CA LEU A 36 9.91 5.84 -13.67
C LEU A 36 11.27 6.37 -13.19
N HIS A 37 11.85 7.34 -13.90
CA HIS A 37 13.11 7.95 -13.52
C HIS A 37 13.00 8.72 -12.20
N LEU A 38 11.96 9.55 -12.04
CA LEU A 38 11.71 10.32 -10.82
C LEU A 38 11.44 9.40 -9.63
N PHE A 39 10.59 8.39 -9.79
CA PHE A 39 10.34 7.40 -8.74
C PHE A 39 11.60 6.63 -8.36
N ARG A 40 12.45 6.26 -9.34
CA ARG A 40 13.74 5.62 -9.06
C ARG A 40 14.65 6.51 -8.24
N ARG A 41 14.73 7.80 -8.54
CA ARG A 41 15.54 8.75 -7.77
C ARG A 41 15.02 8.91 -6.34
N CYS A 42 13.71 9.07 -6.19
CA CYS A 42 13.07 9.17 -4.87
C CYS A 42 13.24 7.89 -4.04
N ALA A 43 13.12 6.72 -4.67
CA ALA A 43 13.35 5.42 -4.05
C ALA A 43 14.80 5.26 -3.60
N ASN A 44 15.77 5.62 -4.44
CA ASN A 44 17.20 5.62 -4.08
C ASN A 44 17.53 6.60 -2.94
N ALA A 45 16.75 7.68 -2.80
CA ALA A 45 16.85 8.63 -1.69
C ALA A 45 16.15 8.15 -0.40
N GLY A 46 15.54 6.96 -0.41
CA GLY A 46 14.88 6.37 0.76
C GLY A 46 13.43 6.82 0.99
N HIS A 47 12.80 7.49 0.02
CA HIS A 47 11.39 7.88 0.16
C HIS A 47 10.49 6.64 0.10
N VAL A 48 9.84 6.32 1.21
CA VAL A 48 9.08 5.06 1.40
C VAL A 48 7.92 4.93 0.41
N ASP A 49 7.11 5.98 0.22
CA ASP A 49 6.00 5.94 -0.75
C ASP A 49 6.49 5.75 -2.19
N ALA A 50 7.66 6.31 -2.51
CA ALA A 50 8.29 6.12 -3.81
C ALA A 50 8.82 4.70 -3.97
N LEU A 51 9.41 4.11 -2.92
CA LEU A 51 9.84 2.71 -2.92
C LEU A 51 8.67 1.76 -3.17
N SER A 52 7.54 1.97 -2.50
CA SER A 52 6.30 1.20 -2.71
C SER A 52 5.82 1.33 -4.15
N THR A 53 5.61 2.58 -4.60
CA THR A 53 5.08 2.88 -5.94
C THR A 53 5.99 2.35 -7.05
N TYR A 54 7.29 2.61 -6.94
CA TYR A 54 8.30 2.14 -7.89
C TYR A 54 8.39 0.62 -7.90
N GLY A 55 8.35 0.00 -6.73
CA GLY A 55 8.40 -1.46 -6.57
C GLY A 55 7.23 -2.14 -7.27
N VAL A 56 6.01 -1.66 -7.04
CA VAL A 56 4.79 -2.17 -7.70
C VAL A 56 4.87 -1.98 -9.22
N MET A 57 5.37 -0.83 -9.68
CA MET A 57 5.56 -0.57 -11.12
C MET A 57 6.51 -1.59 -11.76
N LEU A 58 7.67 -1.83 -11.15
CA LEU A 58 8.64 -2.80 -11.66
C LEU A 58 8.12 -4.23 -11.58
N PHE A 59 7.41 -4.59 -10.51
CA PHE A 59 6.86 -5.93 -10.34
C PHE A 59 5.79 -6.25 -11.40
N ARG A 60 4.87 -5.31 -11.66
CA ARG A 60 3.77 -5.50 -12.62
C ARG A 60 4.18 -5.27 -14.07
N ARG A 61 5.06 -4.29 -14.34
CA ARG A 61 5.39 -3.81 -15.70
C ARG A 61 6.87 -3.98 -16.08
N GLY A 62 7.67 -4.60 -15.23
CA GLY A 62 9.07 -4.90 -15.51
C GLY A 62 9.18 -5.83 -16.72
N GLN A 63 9.99 -5.43 -17.70
CA GLN A 63 10.19 -6.19 -18.94
C GLN A 63 11.10 -7.39 -18.71
N SER A 64 12.06 -7.28 -17.79
CA SER A 64 12.99 -8.36 -17.45
C SER A 64 12.68 -9.00 -16.10
N ALA A 65 13.10 -10.26 -15.93
CA ALA A 65 13.06 -10.93 -14.63
C ALA A 65 13.84 -10.16 -13.55
N ARG A 66 14.93 -9.50 -13.94
CA ARG A 66 15.74 -8.63 -13.06
C ARG A 66 14.97 -7.41 -12.58
N ASP A 67 14.15 -6.80 -13.44
CA ASP A 67 13.31 -5.67 -13.06
C ASP A 67 12.23 -6.08 -12.08
N LYS A 68 11.51 -7.18 -12.39
CA LYS A 68 10.49 -7.74 -11.48
C LYS A 68 11.09 -8.07 -10.12
N ALA A 69 12.29 -8.66 -10.14
CA ALA A 69 13.03 -9.00 -8.94
C ALA A 69 13.39 -7.77 -8.09
N ARG A 70 13.86 -6.71 -8.75
CA ARG A 70 14.12 -5.43 -8.08
C ARG A 70 12.84 -4.82 -7.52
N GLY A 71 11.72 -4.95 -8.25
CA GLY A 71 10.40 -4.53 -7.80
C GLY A 71 10.00 -5.17 -6.47
N VAL A 72 10.11 -6.51 -6.38
CA VAL A 72 9.84 -7.25 -5.14
C VAL A 72 10.69 -6.74 -3.99
N ARG A 73 12.01 -6.53 -4.19
CA ARG A 73 12.89 -6.00 -3.14
C ARG A 73 12.45 -4.61 -2.67
N CYS A 74 12.11 -3.71 -3.58
CA CYS A 74 11.64 -2.37 -3.21
C CYS A 74 10.32 -2.41 -2.43
N VAL A 75 9.39 -3.29 -2.81
CA VAL A 75 8.12 -3.47 -2.08
C VAL A 75 8.38 -4.02 -0.67
N VAL A 76 9.25 -5.02 -0.52
CA VAL A 76 9.62 -5.57 0.80
C VAL A 76 10.26 -4.50 1.69
N GLN A 77 11.19 -3.71 1.16
CA GLN A 77 11.81 -2.61 1.91
C GLN A 77 10.78 -1.57 2.38
N ALA A 78 9.82 -1.20 1.52
CA ALA A 78 8.75 -0.28 1.90
C ALA A 78 7.80 -0.88 2.96
N ALA A 79 7.54 -2.18 2.88
CA ALA A 79 6.71 -2.89 3.85
C ALA A 79 7.38 -2.98 5.23
N GLU A 80 8.69 -3.24 5.26
CA GLU A 80 9.52 -3.22 6.46
C GLU A 80 9.60 -1.82 7.09
N ALA A 81 9.57 -0.77 6.26
CA ALA A 81 9.48 0.62 6.71
C ALA A 81 8.07 1.03 7.20
N GLY A 82 7.10 0.11 7.25
CA GLY A 82 5.77 0.34 7.80
C GLY A 82 4.73 0.85 6.80
N HIS A 83 5.01 0.88 5.49
CA HIS A 83 4.06 1.38 4.51
C HIS A 83 2.87 0.41 4.31
N PRO A 84 1.62 0.80 4.62
CA PRO A 84 0.48 -0.14 4.67
C PRO A 84 0.20 -0.81 3.32
N GLU A 85 0.19 -0.04 2.22
CA GLU A 85 0.03 -0.61 0.86
C GLU A 85 1.14 -1.61 0.53
N ALA A 86 2.39 -1.32 0.89
CA ALA A 86 3.50 -2.21 0.58
C ALA A 86 3.38 -3.51 1.39
N GLN A 87 2.99 -3.43 2.66
CA GLN A 87 2.70 -4.60 3.49
C GLN A 87 1.61 -5.48 2.88
N TYR A 88 0.53 -4.87 2.38
CA TYR A 88 -0.51 -5.58 1.63
C TYR A 88 0.06 -6.26 0.37
N GLN A 89 0.87 -5.56 -0.43
CA GLN A 89 1.49 -6.14 -1.63
C GLN A 89 2.45 -7.29 -1.29
N VAL A 90 3.20 -7.21 -0.18
CA VAL A 90 4.05 -8.33 0.30
C VAL A 90 3.19 -9.51 0.71
N GLY A 91 2.09 -9.28 1.43
CA GLY A 91 1.11 -10.32 1.75
C GLY A 91 0.59 -11.03 0.50
N HIS A 92 0.24 -10.27 -0.52
CA HIS A 92 -0.21 -10.80 -1.82
C HIS A 92 0.88 -11.61 -2.55
N ILE A 93 2.15 -11.17 -2.48
CA ILE A 93 3.28 -11.91 -3.05
C ILE A 93 3.47 -13.25 -2.33
N TYR A 94 3.37 -13.30 -1.00
CA TYR A 94 3.46 -14.56 -0.27
C TYR A 94 2.25 -15.47 -0.48
N GLU A 95 1.06 -14.92 -0.67
CA GLU A 95 -0.16 -15.69 -0.94
C GLU A 95 -0.09 -16.44 -2.29
N HIS A 96 0.38 -15.77 -3.34
CA HIS A 96 0.41 -16.34 -4.69
C HIS A 96 1.77 -16.95 -5.05
N GLY A 97 2.82 -16.54 -4.34
CA GLY A 97 4.19 -16.74 -4.76
C GLY A 97 4.58 -15.86 -5.96
N CYS A 98 5.87 -15.75 -6.19
CA CYS A 98 6.46 -15.23 -7.41
C CYS A 98 7.77 -15.96 -7.70
N THR A 99 8.42 -15.66 -8.84
CA THR A 99 9.68 -16.32 -9.23
C THR A 99 10.77 -16.27 -8.15
N GLN A 100 10.72 -15.29 -7.24
CA GLN A 100 11.73 -15.13 -6.17
C GLN A 100 11.27 -15.53 -4.78
N ILE A 101 9.95 -15.56 -4.54
CA ILE A 101 9.37 -15.78 -3.22
C ILE A 101 8.37 -16.91 -3.36
N ALA A 102 8.64 -18.03 -2.70
CA ALA A 102 7.71 -19.14 -2.66
C ALA A 102 6.42 -18.76 -1.93
N ARG A 103 5.30 -19.38 -2.35
CA ARG A 103 4.02 -19.26 -1.67
C ARG A 103 4.15 -19.73 -0.21
N ARG A 104 3.71 -18.87 0.72
CA ARG A 104 3.74 -19.08 2.18
C ARG A 104 2.55 -18.36 2.80
N GLU A 105 1.47 -19.10 3.06
CA GLU A 105 0.22 -18.55 3.55
C GLU A 105 0.36 -17.94 4.96
N ASP A 106 1.16 -18.58 5.82
CA ASP A 106 1.54 -18.08 7.16
C ASP A 106 2.16 -16.68 7.10
N ARG A 107 3.09 -16.47 6.16
CA ARG A 107 3.71 -15.17 5.91
C ARG A 107 2.72 -14.17 5.33
N ALA A 108 1.85 -14.62 4.43
CA ALA A 108 0.82 -13.77 3.83
C ALA A 108 -0.11 -13.18 4.89
N VAL A 109 -0.65 -14.03 5.78
CA VAL A 109 -1.51 -13.62 6.90
C VAL A 109 -0.80 -12.61 7.80
N THR A 110 0.47 -12.87 8.14
CA THR A 110 1.26 -11.97 8.98
C THR A 110 1.39 -10.57 8.37
N TRP A 111 1.66 -10.49 7.07
CA TRP A 111 1.78 -9.20 6.38
C TRP A 111 0.45 -8.49 6.18
N TYR A 112 -0.62 -9.24 5.89
CA TYR A 112 -1.96 -8.66 5.84
C TYR A 112 -2.42 -8.12 7.19
N ALA A 113 -2.10 -8.80 8.29
CA ALA A 113 -2.45 -8.33 9.64
C ALA A 113 -1.76 -7.01 9.95
N ARG A 114 -0.45 -6.90 9.67
CA ARG A 114 0.30 -5.65 9.83
C ARG A 114 -0.28 -4.51 8.99
N ALA A 115 -0.63 -4.78 7.74
CA ALA A 115 -1.23 -3.79 6.86
C ALA A 115 -2.60 -3.32 7.38
N ALA A 116 -3.44 -4.26 7.84
CA ALA A 116 -4.76 -3.98 8.40
C ALA A 116 -4.66 -3.17 9.71
N GLU A 117 -3.76 -3.54 10.61
CA GLU A 117 -3.44 -2.79 11.83
C GLU A 117 -2.95 -1.36 11.53
N ALA A 118 -2.25 -1.18 10.41
CA ALA A 118 -1.83 0.13 9.91
C ALA A 118 -2.93 0.88 9.11
N GLY A 119 -4.17 0.39 9.12
CA GLY A 119 -5.34 1.03 8.51
C GLY A 119 -5.56 0.70 7.03
N HIS A 120 -4.96 -0.36 6.50
CA HIS A 120 -5.15 -0.75 5.10
C HIS A 120 -6.43 -1.59 4.90
N ALA A 121 -7.48 -0.93 4.41
CA ALA A 121 -8.80 -1.51 4.14
C ALA A 121 -8.77 -2.85 3.38
N GLY A 122 -8.06 -2.89 2.25
CA GLY A 122 -7.99 -4.10 1.42
C GLY A 122 -7.33 -5.29 2.12
N ALA A 123 -6.50 -5.05 3.15
CA ALA A 123 -5.85 -6.11 3.91
C ALA A 123 -6.80 -6.66 4.97
N ALA A 124 -7.52 -5.78 5.66
CA ALA A 124 -8.56 -6.12 6.62
C ALA A 124 -9.67 -6.95 5.95
N GLN A 125 -10.14 -6.54 4.76
CA GLN A 125 -11.12 -7.28 3.97
C GLN A 125 -10.60 -8.65 3.52
N ARG A 126 -9.33 -8.74 3.09
CA ARG A 126 -8.71 -10.02 2.69
C ARG A 126 -8.65 -11.00 3.86
N LEU A 127 -8.34 -10.53 5.06
CA LEU A 127 -8.32 -11.33 6.30
C LEU A 127 -9.71 -11.74 6.75
N SER A 128 -10.68 -10.83 6.75
CA SER A 128 -12.08 -11.17 7.05
C SER A 128 -12.58 -12.28 6.13
N ARG A 129 -12.35 -12.16 4.81
CA ARG A 129 -12.73 -13.21 3.86
C ARG A 129 -12.02 -14.54 4.13
N ALA A 130 -10.74 -14.50 4.50
CA ALA A 130 -9.98 -15.70 4.81
C ALA A 130 -10.55 -16.42 6.06
N PHE A 131 -10.96 -15.68 7.09
CA PHE A 131 -11.65 -16.25 8.26
C PHE A 131 -13.09 -16.69 7.97
N ASP A 132 -13.80 -16.09 7.02
CA ASP A 132 -15.15 -16.53 6.64
C ASP A 132 -15.12 -17.88 5.90
N HIS A 133 -14.11 -18.12 5.07
CA HIS A 133 -14.05 -19.27 4.17
C HIS A 133 -12.99 -20.32 4.56
N GLY A 134 -12.15 -20.04 5.56
CA GLY A 134 -11.04 -20.91 5.95
C GLY A 134 -9.90 -20.95 4.93
N GLU A 135 -9.54 -19.79 4.35
CA GLU A 135 -8.43 -19.66 3.41
C GLU A 135 -7.10 -19.36 4.11
N LEU A 136 -5.98 -19.42 3.38
CA LEU A 136 -4.63 -19.08 3.88
C LEU A 136 -4.19 -19.92 5.09
N GLY A 137 -4.71 -21.15 5.20
CA GLY A 137 -4.45 -22.03 6.35
C GLY A 137 -5.11 -21.57 7.64
N LEU A 138 -6.04 -20.61 7.59
CA LEU A 138 -6.80 -20.15 8.74
C LEU A 138 -8.06 -21.00 8.93
N PRO A 139 -8.48 -21.25 10.19
CA PRO A 139 -9.77 -21.86 10.46
C PRO A 139 -10.90 -20.87 10.17
N VAL A 140 -12.09 -21.40 9.91
CA VAL A 140 -13.30 -20.57 9.85
C VAL A 140 -13.58 -20.00 11.24
N ASP A 141 -13.60 -18.67 11.35
CA ASP A 141 -13.81 -17.95 12.61
C ASP A 141 -14.62 -16.66 12.35
N PRO A 142 -15.95 -16.71 12.54
CA PRO A 142 -16.82 -15.57 12.32
C PRO A 142 -16.53 -14.36 13.21
N GLU A 143 -16.01 -14.56 14.42
CA GLU A 143 -15.69 -13.49 15.36
C GLU A 143 -14.43 -12.74 14.89
N ARG A 144 -13.39 -13.47 14.49
CA ARG A 144 -12.20 -12.85 13.88
C ARG A 144 -12.53 -12.18 12.55
N SER A 145 -13.42 -12.75 11.75
CA SER A 145 -13.89 -12.10 10.53
C SER A 145 -14.57 -10.76 10.82
N ARG A 146 -15.49 -10.72 11.79
CA ARG A 146 -16.14 -9.47 12.22
C ARG A 146 -15.14 -8.45 12.77
N HIS A 147 -14.16 -8.90 13.54
CA HIS A 147 -13.10 -8.03 14.06
C HIS A 147 -12.35 -7.29 12.93
N TRP A 148 -11.88 -8.02 11.91
CA TRP A 148 -11.18 -7.41 10.79
C TRP A 148 -12.10 -6.55 9.92
N ARG A 149 -13.40 -6.87 9.82
CA ARG A 149 -14.37 -6.03 9.11
C ARG A 149 -14.59 -4.69 9.81
N LEU A 150 -14.68 -4.67 11.13
CA LEU A 150 -14.82 -3.43 11.93
C LEU A 150 -13.52 -2.62 12.00
N ALA A 151 -12.37 -3.26 11.86
CA ALA A 151 -11.08 -2.58 11.74
C ALA A 151 -11.00 -1.72 10.47
N ASP A 152 -11.73 -2.09 9.40
CA ASP A 152 -11.87 -1.29 8.18
C ASP A 152 -12.68 -0.01 8.44
N ASP A 153 -13.83 -0.13 9.12
CA ASP A 153 -14.74 0.98 9.42
C ASP A 153 -14.17 2.02 10.39
N THR A 154 -13.21 1.63 11.23
CA THR A 154 -12.62 2.49 12.27
C THR A 154 -11.40 3.28 11.80
N ALA A 155 -10.93 3.09 10.56
CA ALA A 155 -9.85 3.86 9.95
C ALA A 155 -10.38 5.03 9.09
N PRO A 156 -9.87 6.25 9.31
CA PRO A 156 -10.46 7.32 10.10
C PRO A 156 -11.62 8.07 9.42
N VAL A 157 -12.86 7.84 9.87
CA VAL A 157 -13.99 8.79 9.72
C VAL A 157 -14.19 9.63 11.00
N VAL A 158 -13.21 9.69 11.88
CA VAL A 158 -13.24 10.55 13.09
C VAL A 158 -12.89 12.01 12.76
N ARG A 159 -13.53 12.58 11.72
CA ARG A 159 -13.51 14.03 11.46
C ARG A 159 -14.87 14.66 11.18
N GLN A 160 -15.98 13.91 11.20
CA GLN A 160 -17.31 14.50 10.99
C GLN A 160 -18.35 14.22 12.08
N MET A 161 -18.05 13.45 13.13
CA MET A 161 -19.00 13.18 14.22
C MET A 161 -18.82 14.06 15.47
N THR A 162 -17.98 15.10 15.44
CA THR A 162 -17.93 16.13 16.50
C THR A 162 -18.48 17.49 16.08
N SER A 163 -19.00 17.67 14.85
CA SER A 163 -19.62 18.93 14.43
C SER A 163 -21.16 18.91 14.38
N VAL A 164 -21.82 17.86 14.87
CA VAL A 164 -23.30 17.75 14.85
C VAL A 164 -23.93 17.81 16.26
N SER A 165 -23.16 18.03 17.33
CA SER A 165 -23.72 18.25 18.68
C SER A 165 -23.72 19.74 19.07
N ALA A 166 -24.37 20.57 18.26
CA ALA A 166 -24.81 21.92 18.64
C ALA A 166 -26.08 22.33 17.88
N ARG A 167 -27.08 21.45 17.90
CA ARG A 167 -28.52 21.76 17.75
C ARG A 167 -29.22 20.89 18.78
N SER A 168 -30.10 21.32 19.68
CA SER A 168 -30.72 22.60 20.06
C SER A 168 -31.26 22.35 21.50
N PRO A 169 -31.88 23.30 22.23
CA PRO A 169 -33.29 23.61 21.97
C PRO A 169 -33.65 25.09 22.15
N ALA A 170 -34.74 25.47 21.47
CA ALA A 170 -35.50 26.67 21.79
C ALA A 170 -36.09 26.60 23.21
N LEU A 171 -36.26 27.76 23.86
CA LEU A 171 -37.49 28.19 24.55
C LEU A 171 -37.21 29.42 25.44
N GLN A 172 -37.56 30.61 24.92
CA GLN A 172 -38.47 31.63 25.47
C GLN A 172 -38.09 33.01 24.94
#